data_AF-A0A7S4VIX6-F1
#
_entry.id   AF-A0A7S4VIX6-F1
#
_cell.length_a   1.000
_cell.length_b   1.000
_cell.length_c   1.000
_cell.angle_alpha   90.00
_cell.angle_beta   90.00
_cell.angle_gamma   90.00
#
_symmetry.space_group_name_H-M   'P 1'
#
loop_
_entity.id
_entity.type
_entity.pdbx_description
1 polymer ?
#
loop_
_entity_poly.entity_id
_entity_poly.type
_entity_poly.pdbx_seq_one_letter_code
_entity_poly.pdbx_strand_id
1 'polypeptide(L)'
;RMKDYNASERIGQLAILLLEKFQSRKYISFVHCCVFGCIRGWNGHIKMSIEPLLSGYQIGMQTGDIQMAMLNAYMYKCSMHICTWWCGQFHLWSTDNFISGQLHLAAFKKHLKVFGEQMVEYKQMVFHHLLRPIEQVVSNLLLSTGEPLLLIGRDKEQECILNKAIEQNNGYLAASFFFFGCVEAYIYGDYELAVNFAQKRHETGFDVPFYGMTDFFDCLSFLAMAHQSGDQKWILSAKKSISNIDYFAKICPSNCEHKLLLLQAEMKSMTGEAKEA
;
A
#
# COMPACT_ATOMS: atom_id res chain seq x y z
N ARG A 1 -16.97 0.11 5.63
CA ARG A 1 -16.39 1.36 5.08
C ARG A 1 -17.21 2.54 5.61
N MET A 2 -16.62 3.46 6.39
CA MET A 2 -17.25 4.77 6.64
C MET A 2 -17.29 5.49 5.29
N LYS A 3 -18.49 5.76 4.78
CA LYS A 3 -18.70 6.40 3.46
C LYS A 3 -18.72 7.93 3.54
N ASP A 4 -18.61 8.50 4.75
CA ASP A 4 -18.61 9.95 4.96
C ASP A 4 -17.18 10.46 5.22
N TYR A 5 -16.47 10.72 4.12
CA TYR A 5 -15.10 11.22 4.11
C TYR A 5 -15.00 12.64 4.69
N ASN A 6 -16.01 13.47 4.46
CA ASN A 6 -16.08 14.85 4.96
C ASN A 6 -16.30 14.90 6.48
N ALA A 7 -17.17 14.03 7.02
CA ALA A 7 -17.31 13.89 8.46
C ALA A 7 -16.02 13.37 9.10
N SER A 8 -15.37 12.38 8.47
CA SER A 8 -14.10 11.85 8.94
C SER A 8 -13.00 12.92 8.97
N GLU A 9 -12.94 13.78 7.95
CA GLU A 9 -12.01 14.92 7.93
C GLU A 9 -12.25 15.89 9.09
N ARG A 10 -13.51 16.32 9.29
CA ARG A 10 -13.88 17.24 10.36
C ARG A 10 -13.54 16.69 11.74
N ILE A 11 -13.78 15.39 11.97
CA ILE A 11 -13.44 14.71 13.22
C ILE A 11 -11.92 14.65 13.40
N GLY A 12 -11.18 14.32 12.33
CA GLY A 12 -9.72 14.30 12.38
C GLY A 12 -9.11 15.67 12.68
N GLN A 13 -9.64 16.73 12.07
CA GLN A 13 -9.22 18.11 12.34
C GLN A 13 -9.54 18.51 13.79
N LEU A 14 -10.73 18.17 14.29
CA LEU A 14 -11.12 18.41 15.68
C LEU A 14 -10.18 17.69 16.65
N ALA A 15 -9.82 16.43 16.37
CA ALA A 15 -8.89 15.67 17.22
C ALA A 15 -7.51 16.35 17.32
N ILE A 16 -6.98 16.89 16.22
CA ILE A 16 -5.73 17.66 16.21
C ILE A 16 -5.88 18.94 17.05
N LEU A 17 -6.95 19.71 16.86
CA LEU A 17 -7.19 20.94 17.62
C LEU A 17 -7.34 20.68 19.13
N LEU A 18 -7.93 19.55 19.52
CA LEU A 18 -8.03 19.16 20.92
C LEU A 18 -6.66 18.82 21.51
N LEU A 19 -5.77 18.17 20.75
CA LEU A 19 -4.40 17.94 21.20
C LEU A 19 -3.66 19.24 21.48
N GLU A 20 -3.78 20.22 20.58
CA GLU A 20 -3.14 21.53 20.73
C GLU A 20 -3.71 22.29 21.92
N LYS A 21 -5.04 22.34 22.05
CA LYS A 21 -5.73 23.04 23.13
C LYS A 21 -5.38 22.49 24.52
N PHE A 22 -5.34 21.18 24.66
CA PHE A 22 -5.08 20.52 25.95
C PHE A 22 -3.61 20.13 26.16
N GLN A 23 -2.72 20.45 25.20
CA GLN A 23 -1.29 20.15 25.23
C GLN A 23 -0.97 18.71 25.66
N SER A 24 -1.83 17.76 25.26
CA SER A 24 -1.85 16.41 25.80
C SER A 24 -0.90 15.49 25.03
N ARG A 25 0.40 15.61 25.29
CA ARG A 25 1.47 14.89 24.59
C ARG A 25 1.26 13.37 24.53
N LYS A 26 0.69 12.77 25.59
CA LYS A 26 0.42 11.32 25.67
C LYS A 26 -0.55 10.78 24.62
N TYR A 27 -1.40 11.63 24.04
CA TYR A 27 -2.37 11.23 23.02
C TYR A 27 -1.90 11.51 21.60
N ILE A 28 -0.74 12.17 21.42
CA ILE A 28 -0.26 12.56 20.08
C ILE A 28 -0.04 11.33 19.21
N SER A 29 0.66 10.31 19.72
CA SER A 29 0.89 9.06 18.98
C SER A 29 -0.41 8.43 18.49
N PHE A 30 -1.40 8.31 19.38
CA PHE A 30 -2.70 7.75 19.05
C PHE A 30 -3.44 8.55 17.97
N VAL A 31 -3.61 9.85 18.18
CA VAL A 31 -4.35 10.72 17.26
C VAL A 31 -3.63 10.81 15.92
N HIS A 32 -2.30 10.90 15.91
CA HIS A 32 -1.54 10.94 14.65
C HIS A 32 -1.78 9.68 13.82
N CYS A 33 -1.75 8.51 14.45
CA CYS A 33 -2.04 7.26 13.76
C CYS A 33 -3.44 7.27 13.15
N CYS A 34 -4.47 7.63 13.93
CA CYS A 34 -5.85 7.62 13.45
C CYS A 34 -6.08 8.64 12.33
N VAL A 35 -5.58 9.88 12.50
CA VAL A 35 -5.82 10.95 11.55
C VAL A 35 -4.98 10.78 10.29
N PHE A 36 -3.67 10.58 10.44
CA PHE A 36 -2.77 10.55 9.29
C PHE A 36 -2.66 9.16 8.65
N GLY A 37 -2.86 8.09 9.42
CA GLY A 37 -2.83 6.71 8.91
C GLY A 37 -4.15 6.24 8.30
N CYS A 38 -5.30 6.72 8.80
CA CYS A 38 -6.61 6.19 8.38
C CYS A 38 -7.52 7.21 7.67
N ILE A 39 -7.35 8.52 7.91
CA ILE A 39 -8.25 9.55 7.38
C ILE A 39 -7.57 10.35 6.26
N ARG A 40 -6.34 10.85 6.50
CA ARG A 40 -5.72 11.88 5.66
C ARG A 40 -5.55 11.46 4.20
N GLY A 41 -5.18 10.21 3.91
CA GLY A 41 -4.98 9.78 2.52
C GLY A 41 -6.28 9.65 1.69
N TRP A 42 -7.44 9.81 2.31
CA TRP A 42 -8.72 9.92 1.59
C TRP A 42 -9.19 11.37 1.39
N ASN A 43 -8.59 12.34 2.07
CA ASN A 43 -9.01 13.76 2.02
C ASN A 43 -7.86 14.70 1.62
N GLY A 44 -6.70 14.15 1.24
CA GLY A 44 -5.54 14.93 0.86
C GLY A 44 -4.37 14.06 0.42
N HIS A 45 -3.33 14.69 -0.11
CA HIS A 45 -2.17 13.98 -0.64
C HIS A 45 -1.45 13.17 0.46
N ILE A 46 -1.16 11.89 0.20
CA ILE A 46 -0.60 10.95 1.19
C ILE A 46 0.72 11.43 1.81
N LYS A 47 1.50 12.23 1.08
CA LYS A 47 2.72 12.90 1.57
C LYS A 47 2.49 13.69 2.87
N MET A 48 1.31 14.26 3.05
CA MET A 48 0.97 15.02 4.27
C MET A 48 0.90 14.15 5.52
N SER A 49 0.81 12.82 5.37
CA SER A 49 0.82 11.88 6.49
C SER A 49 2.21 11.48 6.94
N ILE A 50 3.24 11.65 6.10
CA ILE A 50 4.58 11.10 6.32
C ILE A 50 5.21 11.67 7.60
N GLU A 51 5.33 12.99 7.69
CA GLU A 51 5.97 13.65 8.82
C GLU A 51 5.17 13.50 10.13
N PRO A 52 3.84 13.69 10.14
CA PRO A 52 3.05 13.46 11.35
C PRO A 52 3.12 12.01 11.86
N LEU A 53 3.15 11.00 10.97
CA LEU A 53 3.29 9.60 11.39
C LEU A 53 4.67 9.33 12.00
N LEU A 54 5.74 9.90 11.43
CA LEU A 54 7.08 9.80 12.03
C LEU A 54 7.13 10.47 13.41
N SER A 55 6.54 11.66 13.53
CA SER A 55 6.41 12.37 14.82
C SER A 55 5.57 11.56 15.83
N GLY A 56 4.48 10.94 15.38
CA GLY A 56 3.64 10.07 16.21
C GLY A 56 4.41 8.87 16.76
N TYR A 57 5.23 8.24 15.91
CA TYR A 57 6.16 7.19 16.34
C TYR A 57 7.14 7.69 17.41
N GLN A 58 7.84 8.80 17.16
CA GLN A 58 8.84 9.34 18.09
C GLN A 58 8.24 9.71 19.44
N ILE A 59 7.07 10.36 19.44
CA ILE A 59 6.39 10.75 20.66
C ILE A 59 5.86 9.52 21.39
N GLY A 60 5.30 8.54 20.68
CA GLY A 60 4.86 7.28 21.28
C GLY A 60 6.00 6.55 21.99
N MET A 61 7.19 6.51 21.39
CA MET A 61 8.40 5.96 22.03
C MET A 61 8.77 6.72 23.30
N GLN A 62 8.71 8.06 23.26
CA GLN A 62 9.04 8.92 24.41
C GLN A 62 8.01 8.83 25.55
N THR A 63 6.73 8.64 25.23
CA THR A 63 5.65 8.57 26.22
C THR A 63 5.35 7.14 26.68
N GLY A 64 6.03 6.13 26.14
CA GLY A 64 5.82 4.72 26.45
C GLY A 64 4.59 4.08 25.79
N ASP A 65 3.94 4.77 24.84
CA ASP A 65 2.86 4.19 24.03
C ASP A 65 3.45 3.40 22.86
N ILE A 66 4.06 2.27 23.20
CA ILE A 66 4.83 1.43 22.27
C ILE A 66 3.94 0.85 21.17
N GLN A 67 2.71 0.47 21.49
CA GLN A 67 1.79 -0.09 20.50
C GLN A 67 1.46 0.96 19.43
N MET A 68 1.08 2.18 19.82
CA MET A 68 0.80 3.23 18.85
C MET A 68 2.07 3.71 18.17
N ALA A 69 3.24 3.69 18.84
CA ALA A 69 4.51 3.99 18.19
C ALA A 69 4.77 3.04 17.00
N MET A 70 4.68 1.73 17.22
CA MET A 70 4.94 0.74 16.17
C MET A 70 3.88 0.77 15.07
N LEU A 71 2.63 1.06 15.39
CA LEU A 71 1.61 1.26 14.37
C LEU A 71 1.87 2.53 13.53
N ASN A 72 2.27 3.64 14.15
CA ASN A 72 2.70 4.84 13.42
C ASN A 72 3.90 4.55 12.52
N ALA A 73 4.89 3.78 13.01
CA ALA A 73 6.04 3.35 12.21
C ALA A 73 5.61 2.56 10.97
N TYR A 74 4.73 1.56 11.14
CA TYR A 74 4.18 0.79 10.04
C TYR A 74 3.45 1.69 9.03
N MET A 75 2.54 2.55 9.49
CA MET A 75 1.78 3.47 8.64
C MET A 75 2.69 4.47 7.90
N TYR A 76 3.74 4.96 8.58
CA TYR A 76 4.78 5.82 7.99
C TYR A 76 5.47 5.09 6.84
N LYS A 77 5.86 3.82 7.02
CA LYS A 77 6.49 3.01 5.97
C LYS A 77 5.56 2.74 4.79
N CYS A 78 4.30 2.39 5.04
CA CYS A 78 3.31 2.23 3.99
C CYS A 78 3.12 3.53 3.20
N SER A 79 2.99 4.67 3.88
CA SER A 79 2.79 5.98 3.25
C SER A 79 4.01 6.42 2.43
N MET A 80 5.22 6.20 2.95
CA MET A 80 6.49 6.44 2.23
C MET A 80 6.61 5.57 0.98
N HIS A 81 6.28 4.27 1.09
CA HIS A 81 6.30 3.34 -0.04
C HIS A 81 5.33 3.82 -1.14
N ILE A 82 4.09 4.13 -0.78
CA ILE A 82 3.07 4.62 -1.72
C ILE A 82 3.51 5.95 -2.37
N CYS A 83 4.03 6.89 -1.59
CA CYS A 83 4.44 8.20 -2.11
C CYS A 83 5.65 8.11 -3.05
N THR A 84 6.65 7.29 -2.70
CA THR A 84 7.91 7.20 -3.46
C THR A 84 7.73 6.41 -4.75
N TRP A 85 6.94 5.32 -4.70
CA TRP A 85 6.81 4.41 -5.81
C TRP A 85 5.60 4.70 -6.70
N TRP A 86 4.45 5.09 -6.11
CA TRP A 86 3.15 4.94 -6.77
C TRP A 86 2.40 6.27 -7.00
N CYS A 87 2.86 7.37 -6.40
CA CYS A 87 2.31 8.72 -6.61
C CYS A 87 3.19 9.63 -7.50
N GLY A 88 4.00 9.07 -8.38
CA GLY A 88 4.57 9.86 -9.48
C GLY A 88 5.88 10.62 -9.18
N GLN A 89 6.64 10.27 -8.15
CA GLN A 89 8.10 10.53 -8.18
C GLN A 89 8.87 9.55 -9.11
N PHE A 90 8.16 9.01 -10.10
CA PHE A 90 8.69 8.23 -11.23
C PHE A 90 9.70 9.01 -12.10
N HIS A 91 9.91 10.30 -11.85
CA HIS A 91 10.97 11.10 -12.48
C HIS A 91 12.40 10.58 -12.22
N LEU A 92 12.58 9.64 -11.28
CA LEU A 92 13.86 9.01 -10.97
C LEU A 92 14.08 7.67 -11.72
N TRP A 93 13.14 7.22 -12.56
CA TRP A 93 13.27 6.00 -13.36
C TRP A 93 13.14 6.26 -14.88
N SER A 94 13.34 7.50 -15.33
CA SER A 94 13.82 7.69 -16.70
C SER A 94 15.18 6.97 -16.83
N THR A 95 15.50 6.50 -18.02
CA THR A 95 16.73 5.73 -18.33
C THR A 95 18.02 6.39 -17.81
N ASP A 96 18.00 7.71 -17.57
CA ASP A 96 19.14 8.49 -17.09
C ASP A 96 19.32 8.47 -15.55
N ASN A 97 18.34 7.97 -14.79
CA ASN A 97 18.30 8.05 -13.32
C ASN A 97 18.15 6.70 -12.59
N PHE A 98 18.25 5.56 -13.28
CA PHE A 98 18.12 4.22 -12.69
C PHE A 98 18.95 4.00 -11.40
N ILE A 99 20.16 4.54 -11.34
CA ILE A 99 21.05 4.49 -10.17
C ILE A 99 20.41 5.20 -8.96
N SER A 100 19.77 6.35 -9.18
CA SER A 100 19.10 7.12 -8.13
C SER A 100 17.89 6.36 -7.56
N GLY A 101 17.17 5.62 -8.39
CA GLY A 101 16.07 4.74 -7.98
C GLY A 101 16.54 3.59 -7.09
N GLN A 102 17.62 2.90 -7.47
CA GLN A 102 18.20 1.83 -6.66
C GLN A 102 18.74 2.34 -5.31
N LEU A 103 19.39 3.50 -5.29
CA LEU A 103 19.88 4.11 -4.05
C LEU A 103 18.74 4.46 -3.08
N HIS A 104 17.64 5.03 -3.57
CA HIS A 104 16.45 5.30 -2.75
C HIS A 104 15.86 4.01 -2.19
N LEU A 105 15.78 2.96 -3.01
CA LEU A 105 15.24 1.68 -2.58
C LEU A 105 16.13 0.98 -1.53
N ALA A 106 17.45 1.05 -1.70
CA ALA A 106 18.40 0.54 -0.72
C ALA A 106 18.33 1.30 0.62
N ALA A 107 18.19 2.63 0.58
CA ALA A 107 17.96 3.45 1.77
C ALA A 107 16.63 3.09 2.45
N PHE A 108 15.57 2.90 1.67
CA PHE A 108 14.27 2.47 2.19
C PHE A 108 14.35 1.09 2.85
N LYS A 109 15.03 0.12 2.22
CA LYS A 109 15.28 -1.22 2.80
C LYS A 109 16.01 -1.15 4.13
N LYS A 110 17.06 -0.32 4.23
CA LYS A 110 17.79 -0.11 5.49
C LYS A 110 16.85 0.41 6.57
N HIS A 111 15.99 1.35 6.22
CA HIS A 111 15.02 1.87 7.18
C HIS A 111 13.97 0.83 7.58
N LEU A 112 13.44 0.01 6.65
CA LEU A 112 12.51 -1.07 7.01
C LEU A 112 13.13 -2.00 8.06
N LYS A 113 14.37 -2.44 7.82
CA LYS A 113 15.11 -3.32 8.74
C LYS A 113 15.21 -2.74 10.16
N VAL A 114 15.56 -1.46 10.30
CA VAL A 114 15.68 -0.82 11.64
C VAL A 114 14.34 -0.84 12.38
N PHE A 115 13.24 -0.50 11.72
CA PHE A 115 11.92 -0.55 12.35
C PHE A 115 11.46 -1.98 12.63
N GLY A 116 11.77 -2.94 11.74
CA GLY A 116 11.51 -4.36 11.96
C GLY A 116 12.22 -4.90 13.20
N GLU A 117 13.51 -4.60 13.36
CA GLU A 117 14.31 -4.97 14.54
C GLU A 117 13.72 -4.38 15.83
N GLN A 118 13.30 -3.11 15.81
CA GLN A 118 12.61 -2.50 16.95
C GLN A 118 11.26 -3.16 17.25
N MET A 119 10.47 -3.50 16.23
CA MET A 119 9.20 -4.21 16.46
C MET A 119 9.43 -5.56 17.14
N VAL A 120 10.51 -6.27 16.82
CA VAL A 120 10.91 -7.51 17.51
C VAL A 120 11.37 -7.23 18.94
N GLU A 121 12.24 -6.25 19.15
CA GLU A 121 12.76 -5.85 20.47
C GLU A 121 11.61 -5.54 21.45
N TYR A 122 10.62 -4.79 20.99
CA TYR A 122 9.44 -4.40 21.76
C TYR A 122 8.29 -5.43 21.71
N LYS A 123 8.54 -6.63 21.17
CA LYS A 123 7.60 -7.76 21.07
C LYS A 123 6.30 -7.43 20.31
N GLN A 124 6.34 -6.45 19.41
CA GLN A 124 5.21 -6.05 18.56
C GLN A 124 5.15 -6.87 17.27
N MET A 125 4.99 -8.19 17.40
CA MET A 125 5.09 -9.14 16.28
C MET A 125 4.00 -8.95 15.22
N VAL A 126 2.84 -8.39 15.57
CA VAL A 126 1.76 -8.11 14.60
C VAL A 126 2.24 -7.11 13.55
N PHE A 127 2.87 -6.01 13.97
CA PHE A 127 3.39 -5.00 13.05
C PHE A 127 4.63 -5.48 12.32
N HIS A 128 5.48 -6.27 12.98
CA HIS A 128 6.60 -6.93 12.34
C HIS A 128 6.11 -7.79 11.16
N HIS A 129 5.15 -8.68 11.37
CA HIS A 129 4.59 -9.53 10.30
C HIS A 129 3.92 -8.71 9.18
N LEU A 130 3.29 -7.58 9.48
CA LEU A 130 2.74 -6.68 8.47
C LEU A 130 3.82 -5.98 7.63
N LEU A 131 5.02 -5.79 8.17
CA LEU A 131 6.16 -5.19 7.46
C LEU A 131 6.87 -6.20 6.53
N ARG A 132 6.84 -7.49 6.89
CA ARG A 132 7.56 -8.56 6.17
C ARG A 132 7.24 -8.61 4.67
N PRO A 133 5.98 -8.47 4.21
CA PRO A 133 5.71 -8.45 2.78
C PRO A 133 6.34 -7.27 2.03
N ILE A 134 6.39 -6.10 2.66
CA ILE A 134 6.99 -4.90 2.07
C ILE A 134 8.51 -5.09 1.94
N GLU A 135 9.15 -5.62 2.97
CA GLU A 135 10.59 -5.92 2.96
C GLU A 135 10.98 -6.88 1.84
N GLN A 136 10.15 -7.89 1.58
CA GLN A 136 10.42 -8.87 0.53
C GLN A 136 10.29 -8.26 -0.86
N VAL A 137 9.19 -7.54 -1.12
CA VAL A 137 8.99 -6.83 -2.40
C VAL A 137 10.17 -5.89 -2.68
N VAL A 138 10.57 -5.08 -1.69
CA VAL A 138 11.73 -4.19 -1.79
C VAL A 138 13.04 -4.96 -2.04
N SER A 139 13.20 -6.13 -1.40
CA SER A 139 14.39 -6.96 -1.58
C SER A 139 14.47 -7.54 -2.98
N ASN A 140 13.38 -8.06 -3.51
CA ASN A 140 13.31 -8.64 -4.85
C ASN A 140 13.59 -7.60 -5.93
N LEU A 141 13.12 -6.38 -5.74
CA LEU A 141 13.34 -5.27 -6.68
C LEU A 141 14.78 -4.73 -6.64
N LEU A 142 15.53 -5.01 -5.56
CA LEU A 142 16.97 -4.73 -5.48
C LEU A 142 17.84 -5.85 -6.07
N LEU A 143 17.30 -7.05 -6.30
CA LEU A 143 18.06 -8.14 -6.90
C LEU A 143 18.21 -7.88 -8.41
N SER A 144 19.43 -7.57 -8.84
CA SER A 144 19.76 -7.30 -10.24
C SER A 144 19.85 -8.57 -11.12
N THR A 145 19.71 -9.75 -10.54
CA THR A 145 20.11 -11.03 -11.16
C THR A 145 18.95 -12.02 -11.26
N GLY A 146 18.20 -11.91 -12.36
CA GLY A 146 17.64 -13.06 -13.11
C GLY A 146 16.41 -13.79 -12.58
N GLU A 147 16.22 -13.98 -11.28
CA GLU A 147 15.05 -14.68 -10.75
C GLU A 147 14.53 -14.09 -9.42
N PRO A 148 13.30 -13.58 -9.39
CA PRO A 148 12.70 -13.07 -8.16
C PRO A 148 12.39 -14.20 -7.18
N LEU A 149 12.57 -13.94 -5.89
CA LEU A 149 12.02 -14.79 -4.85
C LEU A 149 10.57 -14.38 -4.61
N LEU A 150 9.61 -14.91 -5.37
CA LEU A 150 8.19 -14.65 -5.15
C LEU A 150 7.84 -14.69 -3.65
N LEU A 151 7.18 -13.64 -3.15
CA LEU A 151 6.80 -13.43 -1.75
C LEU A 151 6.19 -14.66 -1.10
N ILE A 152 5.35 -15.37 -1.85
CA ILE A 152 4.64 -16.57 -1.41
C ILE A 152 5.10 -17.73 -2.29
N GLY A 153 5.52 -18.83 -1.67
CA GLY A 153 5.94 -20.07 -2.33
C GLY A 153 7.45 -20.26 -2.51
N ARG A 154 8.28 -19.20 -2.40
CA ARG A 154 9.75 -19.33 -2.34
C ARG A 154 10.33 -19.02 -0.95
N ASP A 155 9.71 -18.12 -0.19
CA ASP A 155 10.08 -17.86 1.21
C ASP A 155 9.18 -18.65 2.18
N LYS A 156 9.74 -19.71 2.77
CA LYS A 156 9.04 -20.59 3.72
C LYS A 156 8.61 -19.87 5.00
N GLU A 157 9.31 -18.82 5.40
CA GLU A 157 8.95 -18.05 6.60
C GLU A 157 7.69 -17.23 6.35
N GLN A 158 7.63 -16.55 5.21
CA GLN A 158 6.46 -15.76 4.79
C GLN A 158 5.22 -16.65 4.60
N GLU A 159 5.40 -17.82 4.00
CA GLU A 159 4.32 -18.81 3.85
C GLU A 159 3.80 -19.30 5.19
N CYS A 160 4.68 -19.56 6.16
CA CYS A 160 4.29 -19.92 7.52
C CYS A 160 3.49 -18.80 8.20
N ILE A 161 3.92 -17.54 8.07
CA ILE A 161 3.21 -16.37 8.62
C ILE A 161 1.82 -16.26 8.00
N LEU A 162 1.71 -16.39 6.67
CA LEU A 162 0.43 -16.34 5.96
C LEU A 162 -0.51 -17.47 6.37
N ASN A 163 -0.03 -18.72 6.40
CA ASN A 163 -0.84 -19.87 6.79
C ASN A 163 -1.38 -19.70 8.21
N LYS A 164 -0.53 -19.28 9.14
CA LYS A 164 -0.94 -18.96 10.51
C LYS A 164 -1.95 -17.81 10.57
N ALA A 165 -1.81 -16.78 9.72
CA ALA A 165 -2.77 -15.70 9.65
C ALA A 165 -4.15 -16.20 9.20
N ILE A 166 -4.21 -17.10 8.22
CA ILE A 166 -5.44 -17.72 7.74
C ILE A 166 -6.06 -18.62 8.83
N GLU A 167 -5.27 -19.49 9.46
CA GLU A 167 -5.72 -20.36 10.55
C GLU A 167 -6.30 -19.57 11.74
N GLN A 168 -5.72 -18.41 12.03
CA GLN A 168 -6.14 -17.54 13.12
C GLN A 168 -7.24 -16.53 12.73
N ASN A 169 -7.76 -16.61 11.49
CA ASN A 169 -8.73 -15.68 10.94
C ASN A 169 -8.27 -14.19 11.02
N ASN A 170 -6.95 -13.97 10.93
CA ASN A 170 -6.37 -12.63 10.83
C ASN A 170 -6.41 -12.17 9.37
N GLY A 171 -7.61 -11.82 8.91
CA GLY A 171 -7.83 -11.49 7.51
C GLY A 171 -7.11 -10.22 7.06
N TYR A 172 -6.84 -9.24 7.93
CA TYR A 172 -6.05 -8.06 7.55
C TYR A 172 -4.61 -8.43 7.20
N LEU A 173 -3.96 -9.28 8.01
CA LEU A 173 -2.61 -9.76 7.72
C LEU A 173 -2.59 -10.59 6.43
N ALA A 174 -3.52 -11.53 6.28
CA ALA A 174 -3.64 -12.33 5.05
C ALA A 174 -3.87 -11.45 3.81
N ALA A 175 -4.75 -10.45 3.89
CA ALA A 175 -5.03 -9.52 2.81
C ALA A 175 -3.79 -8.70 2.42
N SER A 176 -2.97 -8.29 3.39
CA SER A 176 -1.71 -7.60 3.13
C SER A 176 -0.73 -8.48 2.34
N PHE A 177 -0.57 -9.74 2.74
CA PHE A 177 0.27 -10.70 2.01
C PHE A 177 -0.21 -10.92 0.58
N PHE A 178 -1.50 -11.17 0.39
CA PHE A 178 -2.06 -11.35 -0.95
C PHE A 178 -1.98 -10.07 -1.80
N PHE A 179 -2.10 -8.88 -1.20
CA PHE A 179 -1.86 -7.63 -1.93
C PHE A 179 -0.43 -7.55 -2.45
N PHE A 180 0.59 -7.71 -1.60
CA PHE A 180 1.98 -7.63 -2.05
C PHE A 180 2.37 -8.77 -2.99
N GLY A 181 1.79 -9.95 -2.82
CA GLY A 181 1.92 -11.06 -3.77
C GLY A 181 1.34 -10.71 -5.16
N CYS A 182 0.17 -10.07 -5.20
CA CYS A 182 -0.41 -9.56 -6.45
C CYS A 182 0.50 -8.52 -7.13
N VAL A 183 0.99 -7.54 -6.37
CA VAL A 183 1.93 -6.53 -6.87
C VAL A 183 3.16 -7.18 -7.49
N GLU A 184 3.77 -8.11 -6.77
CA GLU A 184 4.99 -8.76 -7.22
C GLU A 184 4.77 -9.63 -8.46
N ALA A 185 3.75 -10.49 -8.45
CA ALA A 185 3.41 -11.33 -9.58
C ALA A 185 3.13 -10.50 -10.84
N TYR A 186 2.43 -9.36 -10.69
CA TYR A 186 2.22 -8.42 -11.78
C TYR A 186 3.53 -7.82 -12.30
N ILE A 187 4.42 -7.34 -11.43
CA ILE A 187 5.71 -6.74 -11.83
C ILE A 187 6.57 -7.75 -12.61
N TYR A 188 6.54 -9.02 -12.23
CA TYR A 188 7.32 -10.08 -12.89
C TYR A 188 6.59 -10.79 -14.03
N GLY A 189 5.39 -10.34 -14.40
CA GLY A 189 4.67 -10.81 -15.59
C GLY A 189 3.85 -12.09 -15.41
N ASP A 190 3.75 -12.63 -14.19
CA ASP A 190 2.86 -13.76 -13.88
C ASP A 190 1.45 -13.24 -13.53
N TYR A 191 0.70 -12.86 -14.55
CA TYR A 191 -0.60 -12.21 -14.37
C TYR A 191 -1.69 -13.17 -13.88
N GLU A 192 -1.59 -14.47 -14.17
CA GLU A 192 -2.51 -15.47 -13.64
C GLU A 192 -2.36 -15.59 -12.12
N LEU A 193 -1.11 -15.67 -11.64
CA LEU A 193 -0.82 -15.66 -10.21
C LEU A 193 -1.23 -14.34 -9.55
N ALA A 194 -1.02 -13.20 -10.22
CA ALA A 194 -1.45 -11.89 -9.72
C ALA A 194 -2.97 -11.84 -9.49
N VAL A 195 -3.75 -12.33 -10.47
CA VAL A 195 -5.21 -12.44 -10.35
C VAL A 195 -5.65 -13.39 -9.24
N ASN A 196 -4.97 -14.53 -9.08
CA ASN A 196 -5.25 -15.47 -7.99
C ASN A 196 -5.05 -14.81 -6.62
N PHE A 197 -3.96 -14.08 -6.45
CA PHE A 197 -3.74 -13.32 -5.21
C PHE A 197 -4.78 -12.23 -5.00
N ALA A 198 -5.19 -11.50 -6.04
CA ALA A 198 -6.28 -10.53 -5.95
C ALA A 198 -7.60 -11.18 -5.48
N GLN A 199 -7.94 -12.36 -6.00
CA GLN A 199 -9.14 -13.12 -5.60
C GLN A 199 -9.04 -13.59 -4.14
N LYS A 200 -7.94 -14.23 -3.75
CA LYS A 200 -7.71 -14.65 -2.35
C LYS A 200 -7.76 -13.48 -1.38
N ARG A 201 -7.25 -12.31 -1.78
CA ARG A 201 -7.38 -11.07 -0.99
C ARG A 201 -8.85 -10.71 -0.78
N HIS A 202 -9.68 -10.75 -1.82
CA HIS A 202 -11.11 -10.47 -1.70
C HIS A 202 -11.85 -11.47 -0.81
N GLU A 203 -11.46 -12.75 -0.84
CA GLU A 203 -12.00 -13.81 0.03
C GLU A 203 -11.75 -13.56 1.52
N THR A 204 -10.69 -12.82 1.88
CA THR A 204 -10.45 -12.44 3.27
C THR A 204 -11.57 -11.54 3.84
N GLY A 205 -12.28 -10.80 2.99
CA GLY A 205 -13.26 -9.80 3.42
C GLY A 205 -12.67 -8.53 4.04
N PHE A 206 -11.34 -8.41 4.10
CA PHE A 206 -10.64 -7.22 4.60
C PHE A 206 -10.13 -6.37 3.45
N ASP A 207 -10.30 -5.06 3.61
CA ASP A 207 -9.72 -4.06 2.73
C ASP A 207 -8.40 -3.58 3.32
N VAL A 208 -7.38 -3.42 2.48
CA VAL A 208 -6.09 -2.85 2.90
C VAL A 208 -6.08 -1.41 2.44
N PRO A 209 -6.08 -0.41 3.35
CA PRO A 209 -6.32 0.99 3.01
C PRO A 209 -5.09 1.66 2.37
N PHE A 210 -4.60 1.10 1.26
CA PHE A 210 -3.53 1.64 0.44
C PHE A 210 -4.08 2.59 -0.64
N TYR A 211 -5.14 3.36 -0.35
CA TYR A 211 -5.59 4.49 -1.19
C TYR A 211 -5.78 4.15 -2.69
N GLY A 212 -6.65 3.16 -2.96
CA GLY A 212 -6.97 2.70 -4.31
C GLY A 212 -5.90 1.83 -4.98
N MET A 213 -4.79 1.53 -4.31
CA MET A 213 -3.72 0.68 -4.84
C MET A 213 -4.14 -0.77 -5.05
N THR A 214 -4.99 -1.31 -4.18
CA THR A 214 -5.52 -2.67 -4.30
C THR A 214 -6.32 -2.82 -5.59
N ASP A 215 -7.32 -1.96 -5.80
CA ASP A 215 -8.11 -1.92 -7.04
C ASP A 215 -7.24 -1.63 -8.28
N PHE A 216 -6.20 -0.80 -8.14
CA PHE A 216 -5.31 -0.43 -9.25
C PHE A 216 -4.54 -1.65 -9.78
N PHE A 217 -3.90 -2.41 -8.90
CA PHE A 217 -3.14 -3.59 -9.29
C PHE A 217 -4.01 -4.76 -9.74
N ASP A 218 -5.18 -4.92 -9.15
CA ASP A 218 -6.17 -5.85 -9.66
C ASP A 218 -6.55 -5.50 -11.09
N CYS A 219 -6.85 -4.22 -11.35
CA CYS A 219 -7.20 -3.76 -12.69
C CYS A 219 -6.08 -4.02 -13.68
N LEU A 220 -4.84 -3.66 -13.34
CA LEU A 220 -3.68 -3.93 -14.19
C LEU A 220 -3.51 -5.42 -14.49
N SER A 221 -3.68 -6.28 -13.49
CA SER A 221 -3.60 -7.73 -13.66
C SER A 221 -4.73 -8.26 -14.56
N PHE A 222 -5.95 -7.75 -14.41
CA PHE A 222 -7.07 -8.11 -15.30
C PHE A 222 -6.84 -7.62 -16.73
N LEU A 223 -6.35 -6.39 -16.92
CA LEU A 223 -6.04 -5.85 -18.25
C LEU A 223 -4.95 -6.71 -18.94
N ALA A 224 -3.90 -7.07 -18.21
CA ALA A 224 -2.85 -7.94 -18.74
C ALA A 224 -3.38 -9.35 -19.09
N MET A 225 -4.23 -9.95 -18.26
CA MET A 225 -4.90 -11.22 -18.57
C MET A 225 -5.84 -11.12 -19.77
N ALA A 226 -6.55 -9.99 -19.92
CA ALA A 226 -7.39 -9.73 -21.09
C ALA A 226 -6.54 -9.67 -22.36
N HIS A 227 -5.38 -9.02 -22.32
CA HIS A 227 -4.45 -8.93 -23.42
C HIS A 227 -3.90 -10.31 -23.83
N GLN A 228 -3.53 -11.16 -22.86
CA GLN A 228 -2.98 -12.48 -23.13
C GLN A 228 -4.02 -13.51 -23.62
N SER A 229 -5.20 -13.52 -23.02
CA SER A 229 -6.22 -14.56 -23.28
C SER A 229 -7.29 -14.16 -24.29
N GLY A 230 -7.52 -12.86 -24.49
CA GLY A 230 -8.68 -12.34 -25.23
C GLY A 230 -10.03 -12.55 -24.54
N ASP A 231 -10.04 -13.04 -23.29
CA ASP A 231 -11.27 -13.36 -22.56
C ASP A 231 -11.96 -12.09 -22.04
N GLN A 232 -13.20 -11.88 -22.49
CA GLN A 232 -14.01 -10.72 -22.10
C GLN A 232 -14.28 -10.63 -20.61
N LYS A 233 -14.24 -11.73 -19.85
CA LYS A 233 -14.47 -11.68 -18.40
C LYS A 233 -13.46 -10.76 -17.70
N TRP A 234 -12.23 -10.72 -18.20
CA TRP A 234 -11.17 -9.88 -17.63
C TRP A 234 -11.39 -8.40 -17.93
N ILE A 235 -11.89 -8.08 -19.14
CA ILE A 235 -12.31 -6.72 -19.49
C ILE A 235 -13.44 -6.25 -18.56
N LEU A 236 -14.42 -7.11 -18.27
CA LEU A 236 -15.52 -6.79 -17.35
C LEU A 236 -15.02 -6.54 -15.92
N SER A 237 -14.11 -7.39 -15.43
CA SER A 237 -13.45 -7.20 -14.13
C SER A 237 -12.66 -5.89 -14.06
N ALA A 238 -11.89 -5.57 -15.11
CA ALA A 238 -11.14 -4.33 -15.20
C ALA A 238 -12.06 -3.09 -15.20
N LYS A 239 -13.19 -3.12 -15.93
CA LYS A 239 -14.20 -2.04 -15.91
C LYS A 239 -14.75 -1.80 -14.51
N LYS A 240 -14.98 -2.86 -13.73
CA LYS A 240 -15.42 -2.74 -12.33
C LYS A 240 -14.36 -2.06 -11.46
N SER A 241 -13.09 -2.46 -11.56
CA SER A 241 -12.00 -1.84 -10.83
C SER A 241 -11.80 -0.37 -11.21
N ILE A 242 -11.90 -0.03 -12.50
CA ILE A 242 -11.87 1.37 -12.98
C ILE A 242 -13.00 2.19 -12.35
N SER A 243 -14.22 1.65 -12.25
CA SER A 243 -15.32 2.35 -11.60
C SER A 243 -15.08 2.62 -10.10
N ASN A 244 -14.42 1.69 -9.39
CA ASN A 244 -14.04 1.90 -8.00
C ASN A 244 -13.00 3.01 -7.86
N ILE A 245 -12.00 3.02 -8.73
CA ILE A 245 -10.93 4.04 -8.71
C ILE A 245 -11.47 5.40 -9.15
N ASP A 246 -12.41 5.46 -10.09
CA ASP A 246 -13.12 6.69 -10.48
C ASP A 246 -13.85 7.32 -9.29
N TYR A 247 -14.54 6.50 -8.49
CA TYR A 247 -15.14 6.95 -7.24
C TYR A 247 -14.09 7.54 -6.29
N PHE A 248 -12.95 6.87 -6.11
CA PHE A 248 -11.87 7.37 -5.25
C PHE A 248 -11.16 8.60 -5.82
N ALA A 249 -11.04 8.73 -7.14
CA ALA A 249 -10.48 9.91 -7.79
C ALA A 249 -11.37 11.15 -7.59
N LYS A 250 -12.70 10.98 -7.54
CA LYS A 250 -13.62 12.08 -7.19
C LYS A 250 -13.47 12.54 -5.74
N ILE A 251 -13.09 11.64 -4.84
CA ILE A 251 -12.90 11.94 -3.41
C ILE A 251 -11.51 12.53 -3.14
N CYS A 252 -10.46 11.90 -3.67
CA CYS A 252 -9.08 12.31 -3.47
C CYS A 252 -8.30 12.26 -4.79
N PRO A 253 -8.47 13.28 -5.67
CA PRO A 253 -7.80 13.35 -6.96
C PRO A 253 -6.28 13.20 -6.82
N SER A 254 -5.68 13.87 -5.83
CA SER A 254 -4.24 13.89 -5.59
C SER A 254 -3.60 12.52 -5.38
N ASN A 255 -4.37 11.50 -4.99
CA ASN A 255 -3.87 10.15 -4.77
C ASN A 255 -4.39 9.12 -5.79
N CYS A 256 -5.45 9.42 -6.55
CA CYS A 256 -6.15 8.43 -7.37
C CYS A 256 -6.33 8.83 -8.84
N GLU A 257 -6.27 10.12 -9.19
CA GLU A 257 -6.52 10.61 -10.54
C GLU A 257 -5.50 10.07 -11.56
N HIS A 258 -4.21 10.11 -11.22
CA HIS A 258 -3.15 9.59 -12.10
C HIS A 258 -3.28 8.09 -12.36
N LYS A 259 -3.75 7.33 -11.36
CA LYS A 259 -4.03 5.89 -11.49
C LYS A 259 -5.22 5.66 -12.43
N LEU A 260 -6.28 6.44 -12.26
CA LEU A 260 -7.46 6.36 -13.12
C LEU A 260 -7.11 6.63 -14.59
N LEU A 261 -6.36 7.72 -14.84
CA LEU A 261 -5.94 8.10 -16.18
C LEU A 261 -5.12 7.00 -16.85
N LEU A 262 -4.18 6.39 -16.11
CA LEU A 262 -3.38 5.27 -16.62
C LEU A 262 -4.26 4.08 -17.00
N LEU A 263 -5.18 3.66 -16.12
CA LEU A 263 -6.06 2.52 -16.40
C LEU A 263 -7.02 2.79 -17.55
N GLN A 264 -7.52 4.02 -17.69
CA GLN A 264 -8.37 4.41 -18.81
C GLN A 264 -7.59 4.41 -20.13
N ALA A 265 -6.35 4.88 -20.13
CA ALA A 265 -5.48 4.82 -21.30
C ALA A 265 -5.20 3.37 -21.72
N GLU A 266 -4.86 2.51 -20.77
CA GLU A 266 -4.63 1.09 -21.01
C GLU A 266 -5.89 0.39 -21.55
N MET A 267 -7.05 0.65 -20.95
CA MET A 267 -8.34 0.12 -21.43
C MET A 267 -8.64 0.57 -22.87
N LYS A 268 -8.44 1.86 -23.20
CA LYS A 268 -8.65 2.38 -24.56
C LYS A 268 -7.68 1.79 -25.59
N SER A 269 -6.44 1.56 -25.20
CA SER A 269 -5.44 0.87 -26.01
C SER A 269 -5.93 -0.54 -26.38
N MET A 270 -6.48 -1.27 -25.42
CA MET A 270 -7.02 -2.61 -25.67
C MET A 270 -8.31 -2.63 -26.50
N THR A 271 -9.22 -1.66 -26.33
CA THR A 271 -10.48 -1.62 -27.09
C THR A 271 -10.33 -1.05 -28.50
N GLY A 272 -9.13 -0.60 -28.88
CA GLY A 272 -8.83 -0.05 -30.21
C GLY A 272 -9.30 1.40 -30.41
N GLU A 273 -9.72 2.08 -29.34
CA GLU A 273 -10.13 3.49 -29.35
C GLU A 273 -8.95 4.47 -29.35
N ALA A 274 -7.71 3.97 -29.28
CA ALA A 274 -6.48 4.77 -29.20
C ALA A 274 -6.12 5.56 -30.48
N LYS A 275 -6.91 5.46 -31.57
CA LYS A 275 -6.65 6.18 -32.82
C LYS A 275 -7.22 7.61 -32.87
N GLU A 276 -7.92 8.09 -31.83
CA GLU A 276 -8.57 9.40 -31.82
C GLU A 276 -8.04 10.38 -30.76
N ALA A 277 -6.75 10.27 -30.38
CA ALA A 277 -6.09 11.26 -29.51
C ALA A 277 -5.09 12.12 -30.29
#